data_AF-A0A8I0AKB4-F1
#
_entry.id   AF-A0A8I0AKB4-F1
#
_cell.length_a   1.000
_cell.length_b   1.000
_cell.length_c   1.000
_cell.angle_alpha   90.00
_cell.angle_beta   90.00
_cell.angle_gamma   90.00
#
_symmetry.space_group_name_H-M   'P 1'
#
loop_
_entity.id
_entity.type
_entity.pdbx_description
1 polymer ?
#
loop_
_entity_poly.entity_id
_entity_poly.type
_entity_poly.pdbx_seq_one_letter_code
_entity_poly.pdbx_strand_id
1 'polypeptide(L)'
;MKQILYKEYIQKKKDAYGQAAAALEVREDVSWDMLRSQINSGLQLGLSQEQVDMYSTAFYSYEQMEVIKFAIYARLSSEQLMKLCDPKLDAKDMLQVLLHTEASKGLTSAVNSIAAYMDELQEIKQEHAKEEKRLQDQLQEEEKKVRELEAEIEKLKTLQQKQEIRKESKPEKRKRFGKQIDSGSFDLGSYIINAHLSAEQLEVLRYAIEKEIDDKLIRQMIYQKLPAEQLRNMVAVILTKRSMEKTEKEETDGQ
;
A
#
# COMPACT_ATOMS: atom_id res chain seq x y z
N MET A 1 -50.11 -10.00 -33.75
CA MET A 1 -51.33 -10.59 -33.15
C MET A 1 -51.40 -10.18 -31.68
N LYS A 2 -52.55 -10.19 -30.97
CA LYS A 2 -52.59 -9.80 -29.53
C LYS A 2 -51.87 -10.87 -28.70
N GLN A 3 -50.86 -10.46 -27.94
CA GLN A 3 -50.14 -11.31 -26.99
C GLN A 3 -51.12 -11.77 -25.90
N ILE A 4 -51.28 -13.08 -25.73
CA ILE A 4 -52.17 -13.65 -24.70
C ILE A 4 -51.44 -13.70 -23.35
N LEU A 5 -52.18 -13.78 -22.25
CA LEU A 5 -51.58 -13.82 -20.92
C LEU A 5 -50.63 -15.03 -20.80
N TYR A 6 -49.50 -14.87 -20.09
CA TYR A 6 -48.50 -15.93 -19.94
C TYR A 6 -49.11 -17.27 -19.49
N LYS A 7 -50.04 -17.24 -18.54
CA LYS A 7 -50.73 -18.44 -18.05
C LYS A 7 -51.52 -19.15 -19.17
N GLU A 8 -52.24 -18.38 -19.99
CA GLU A 8 -53.03 -18.90 -21.12
C GLU A 8 -52.11 -19.45 -22.21
N TYR A 9 -51.00 -18.76 -22.49
CA TYR A 9 -49.99 -19.20 -23.46
C TYR A 9 -49.36 -20.54 -23.09
N ILE A 10 -48.92 -20.68 -21.84
CA ILE A 10 -48.33 -21.92 -21.35
C ILE A 10 -49.36 -23.05 -21.35
N GLN A 11 -50.61 -22.79 -20.96
CA GLN A 11 -51.66 -23.81 -21.00
C GLN A 11 -51.92 -24.26 -22.45
N LYS A 12 -52.09 -23.32 -23.38
CA LYS A 12 -52.24 -23.61 -24.81
C LYS A 12 -51.10 -24.47 -25.36
N LYS A 13 -49.85 -24.14 -25.00
CA LYS A 13 -48.66 -24.91 -25.40
C LYS A 13 -48.63 -26.31 -24.80
N LYS A 14 -49.04 -26.45 -23.54
CA LYS A 14 -49.12 -27.75 -22.86
C LYS A 14 -50.16 -28.66 -23.51
N ASP A 15 -51.32 -28.11 -23.84
CA ASP A 15 -52.40 -28.85 -24.50
C ASP A 15 -51.98 -29.29 -25.91
N ALA A 16 -51.31 -28.41 -26.66
CA ALA A 16 -50.76 -28.75 -27.98
C ALA A 16 -49.68 -29.85 -27.90
N TYR A 17 -48.78 -29.79 -26.91
CA TYR A 17 -47.82 -30.87 -26.66
C TYR A 17 -48.51 -32.19 -26.34
N GLY A 18 -49.54 -32.17 -25.47
CA GLY A 18 -50.30 -33.37 -25.12
C GLY A 18 -51.00 -34.01 -26.33
N GLN A 19 -51.56 -33.21 -27.23
CA GLN A 19 -52.15 -33.69 -28.48
C GLN A 19 -51.11 -34.33 -29.41
N ALA A 20 -49.97 -33.66 -29.62
CA ALA A 20 -48.89 -34.19 -30.44
C ALA A 20 -48.29 -35.48 -29.85
N ALA A 21 -48.15 -35.55 -28.52
CA ALA A 21 -47.67 -36.74 -27.83
C ALA A 21 -48.63 -37.92 -28.01
N ALA A 22 -49.95 -37.68 -27.90
CA ALA A 22 -50.97 -38.70 -28.14
C ALA A 22 -50.97 -39.18 -29.61
N ALA A 23 -50.57 -38.33 -30.55
CA ALA A 23 -50.43 -38.67 -31.97
C ALA A 23 -49.08 -39.31 -32.33
N LEU A 24 -48.16 -39.51 -31.36
CA LEU A 24 -46.79 -39.98 -31.58
C LEU A 24 -45.96 -39.05 -32.51
N GLU A 25 -46.27 -37.76 -32.51
CA GLU A 25 -45.59 -36.73 -33.30
C GLU A 25 -44.50 -35.98 -32.50
N VAL A 26 -44.31 -36.36 -31.24
CA VAL A 26 -43.29 -35.80 -30.33
C VAL A 26 -42.05 -36.68 -30.39
N ARG A 27 -40.86 -36.09 -30.60
CA ARG A 27 -39.61 -36.85 -30.48
C ARG A 27 -39.43 -37.37 -29.06
N GLU A 28 -38.95 -38.61 -28.95
CA GLU A 28 -38.81 -39.35 -27.70
C GLU A 28 -37.91 -38.62 -26.67
N ASP A 29 -36.96 -37.81 -27.14
CA ASP A 29 -36.01 -37.06 -26.33
C ASP A 29 -36.54 -35.71 -25.82
N VAL A 30 -37.77 -35.31 -26.16
CA VAL A 30 -38.34 -34.01 -25.74
C VAL A 30 -39.53 -34.18 -24.81
N SER A 31 -39.28 -33.83 -23.55
CA SER A 31 -40.32 -33.70 -22.52
C SER A 31 -41.02 -32.33 -22.56
N TRP A 32 -42.22 -32.26 -21.99
CA TRP A 32 -42.92 -31.00 -21.78
C TRP A 32 -42.08 -29.99 -20.97
N ASP A 33 -41.35 -30.45 -19.95
CA ASP A 33 -40.57 -29.55 -19.10
C ASP A 33 -39.38 -28.94 -19.86
N MET A 34 -38.75 -29.70 -20.75
CA MET A 34 -37.74 -29.19 -21.68
C MET A 34 -38.33 -28.13 -22.63
N LEU A 35 -39.50 -28.42 -23.23
CA LEU A 35 -40.18 -27.47 -24.10
C LEU A 35 -40.59 -26.19 -23.35
N ARG A 36 -41.08 -26.33 -22.12
CA ARG A 36 -41.43 -25.21 -21.25
C ARG A 36 -40.21 -24.37 -20.86
N SER A 37 -39.06 -25.00 -20.62
CA SER A 37 -37.79 -24.31 -20.40
C SER A 37 -37.40 -23.45 -21.60
N GLN A 38 -37.52 -24.00 -22.81
CA GLN A 38 -37.27 -23.28 -24.05
C GLN A 38 -38.18 -22.08 -24.24
N ILE A 39 -39.48 -22.23 -23.96
CA ILE A 39 -40.45 -21.14 -24.01
C ILE A 39 -40.08 -20.04 -23.01
N ASN A 40 -39.82 -20.41 -21.76
CA ASN A 40 -39.51 -19.44 -20.71
C ASN A 40 -38.22 -18.67 -21.02
N SER A 41 -37.17 -19.35 -21.46
CA SER A 41 -35.89 -18.71 -21.80
C SER A 41 -36.04 -17.74 -22.99
N GLY A 42 -36.80 -18.10 -24.02
CA GLY A 42 -37.09 -17.18 -25.13
C GLY A 42 -37.83 -15.92 -24.70
N LEU A 43 -38.85 -16.07 -23.85
CA LEU A 43 -39.58 -14.92 -23.30
C LEU A 43 -38.70 -14.05 -22.39
N GLN A 44 -37.79 -14.65 -21.61
CA GLN A 44 -36.80 -13.92 -20.79
C GLN A 44 -35.80 -13.13 -21.64
N LEU A 45 -35.43 -13.66 -22.81
CA LEU A 45 -34.62 -12.95 -23.81
C LEU A 45 -35.39 -11.83 -24.53
N GLY A 46 -36.67 -11.61 -24.20
CA GLY A 46 -37.51 -10.58 -24.79
C GLY A 46 -38.08 -10.95 -26.16
N LEU A 47 -38.05 -12.24 -26.55
CA LEU A 47 -38.69 -12.70 -27.77
C LEU A 47 -40.22 -12.62 -27.63
N SER A 48 -40.90 -12.29 -28.73
CA SER A 48 -42.36 -12.34 -28.79
C SER A 48 -42.87 -13.78 -28.74
N GLN A 49 -44.13 -13.99 -28.36
CA GLN A 49 -44.75 -15.32 -28.42
C GLN A 49 -44.72 -15.91 -29.85
N GLU A 50 -44.90 -15.07 -30.87
CA GLU A 50 -44.80 -15.48 -32.28
C GLU A 50 -43.38 -15.97 -32.62
N GLN A 51 -42.34 -15.30 -32.13
CA GLN A 51 -40.94 -15.71 -32.31
C GLN A 51 -40.63 -17.01 -31.55
N VAL A 52 -41.16 -17.15 -30.33
CA VAL A 52 -41.01 -18.39 -29.55
C VAL A 52 -41.72 -19.56 -30.21
N ASP A 53 -42.87 -19.31 -30.85
CA ASP A 53 -43.63 -20.34 -31.57
C ASP A 53 -42.87 -20.93 -32.76
N MET A 54 -41.91 -20.21 -33.34
CA MET A 54 -41.12 -20.68 -34.48
C MET A 54 -40.23 -21.88 -34.15
N TYR A 55 -39.76 -21.98 -32.90
CA TYR A 55 -38.80 -23.02 -32.50
C TYR A 55 -39.32 -23.94 -31.39
N SER A 56 -40.27 -23.49 -30.56
CA SER A 56 -40.82 -24.29 -29.46
C SER A 56 -41.81 -25.35 -29.95
N THR A 57 -41.32 -26.32 -30.70
CA THR A 57 -42.10 -27.45 -31.25
C THR A 57 -41.39 -28.76 -30.97
N ALA A 58 -42.12 -29.83 -30.64
CA ALA A 58 -41.51 -31.14 -30.37
C ALA A 58 -40.83 -31.80 -31.59
N PHE A 59 -40.96 -31.19 -32.76
CA PHE A 59 -40.28 -31.57 -33.99
C PHE A 59 -38.75 -31.38 -33.88
N TYR A 60 -38.29 -30.30 -33.24
CA TYR A 60 -36.87 -30.00 -33.09
C TYR A 60 -36.28 -30.62 -31.83
N SER A 61 -35.00 -31.01 -31.89
CA SER A 61 -34.20 -31.34 -30.69
C SER A 61 -34.06 -30.17 -29.76
N TYR A 62 -33.80 -30.46 -28.48
CA TYR A 62 -33.54 -29.40 -27.51
C TYR A 62 -32.37 -28.51 -27.98
N GLU A 63 -31.34 -29.12 -28.56
CA GLU A 63 -30.18 -28.44 -29.13
C GLU A 63 -30.56 -27.66 -30.40
N GLN A 64 -31.39 -28.20 -31.28
CA GLN A 64 -31.89 -27.46 -32.45
C GLN A 64 -32.73 -26.24 -32.01
N MET A 65 -33.58 -26.39 -30.98
CA MET A 65 -34.34 -25.29 -30.37
C MET A 65 -33.41 -24.17 -29.85
N GLU A 66 -32.32 -24.51 -29.17
CA GLU A 66 -31.32 -23.54 -28.72
C GLU A 66 -30.73 -22.75 -29.90
N VAL A 67 -30.30 -23.45 -30.95
CA VAL A 67 -29.68 -22.81 -32.12
C VAL A 67 -30.66 -21.86 -32.81
N ILE A 68 -31.92 -22.29 -33.03
CA ILE A 68 -32.95 -21.44 -33.66
C ILE A 68 -33.30 -20.25 -32.76
N LYS A 69 -33.40 -20.45 -31.45
CA LYS A 69 -33.68 -19.38 -30.47
C LYS A 69 -32.61 -18.29 -30.55
N PHE A 70 -31.33 -18.64 -30.53
CA PHE A 70 -30.23 -17.68 -30.64
C PHE A 70 -30.19 -17.02 -32.02
N ALA A 71 -30.52 -17.76 -33.08
CA ALA A 71 -30.62 -17.20 -34.42
C ALA A 71 -31.70 -16.10 -34.53
N ILE A 72 -32.87 -16.34 -33.93
CA ILE A 72 -33.96 -15.36 -33.85
C ILE A 72 -33.56 -14.17 -32.97
N TYR A 73 -32.92 -14.42 -31.82
CA TYR A 73 -32.42 -13.38 -30.93
C TYR A 73 -31.38 -12.47 -31.61
N ALA A 74 -30.50 -13.07 -32.43
CA ALA A 74 -29.53 -12.38 -33.27
C ALA A 74 -30.16 -11.67 -34.48
N ARG A 75 -31.49 -11.73 -34.63
CA ARG A 75 -32.27 -11.08 -35.70
C ARG A 75 -31.83 -11.50 -37.10
N LEU A 76 -31.49 -12.77 -37.28
CA LEU A 76 -31.26 -13.33 -38.61
C LEU A 76 -32.49 -13.12 -39.50
N SER A 77 -32.24 -12.86 -40.79
CA SER A 77 -33.30 -12.68 -41.77
C SER A 77 -34.09 -13.97 -41.97
N SER A 78 -35.32 -13.87 -42.48
CA SER A 78 -36.14 -15.05 -42.79
C SER A 78 -35.42 -16.04 -43.72
N GLU A 79 -34.64 -15.54 -44.69
CA GLU A 79 -33.86 -16.39 -45.59
C GLU A 79 -32.75 -17.15 -44.84
N GLN A 80 -32.05 -16.48 -43.92
CA GLN A 80 -31.03 -17.11 -43.10
C GLN A 80 -31.63 -18.15 -42.14
N LEU A 81 -32.78 -17.84 -41.53
CA LEU A 81 -33.51 -18.78 -40.69
C LEU A 81 -33.99 -20.00 -41.48
N MET A 82 -34.48 -19.83 -42.72
CA MET A 82 -34.88 -20.98 -43.55
C MET A 82 -33.70 -21.90 -43.88
N LYS A 83 -32.52 -21.34 -44.19
CA LYS A 83 -31.30 -22.13 -44.43
C LYS A 83 -30.83 -22.85 -43.17
N LEU A 84 -30.92 -22.18 -42.02
CA LEU A 84 -30.55 -22.75 -40.73
C LEU A 84 -31.49 -23.90 -40.33
N CYS A 85 -32.79 -23.76 -40.58
CA CYS A 85 -33.81 -24.77 -40.23
C CYS A 85 -34.02 -25.84 -41.31
N ASP A 86 -33.03 -26.08 -42.19
CA ASP A 86 -33.12 -27.18 -43.15
C ASP A 86 -33.25 -28.52 -42.39
N PRO A 87 -34.32 -29.31 -42.61
CA PRO A 87 -34.55 -30.57 -41.89
C PRO A 87 -33.42 -31.59 -42.00
N LYS A 88 -32.49 -31.42 -42.95
CA LYS A 88 -31.31 -32.27 -43.11
C LYS A 88 -30.17 -31.96 -42.15
N LEU A 89 -30.21 -30.80 -41.48
CA LEU A 89 -29.14 -30.36 -40.59
C LEU A 89 -29.39 -30.87 -39.17
N ASP A 90 -28.36 -31.47 -38.59
CA ASP A 90 -28.34 -31.72 -37.15
C ASP A 90 -27.99 -30.43 -36.38
N ALA A 91 -28.14 -30.44 -35.05
CA ALA A 91 -27.87 -29.26 -34.24
C ALA A 91 -26.42 -28.75 -34.37
N LYS A 92 -25.45 -29.63 -34.62
CA LYS A 92 -24.04 -29.26 -34.74
C LYS A 92 -23.81 -28.52 -36.06
N ASP A 93 -24.38 -28.99 -37.14
CA ASP A 93 -24.31 -28.34 -38.45
C ASP A 93 -25.08 -27.02 -38.45
N MET A 94 -26.25 -26.95 -37.81
CA MET A 94 -26.98 -25.70 -37.61
C MET A 94 -26.12 -24.68 -36.84
N LEU A 95 -25.45 -25.10 -35.76
CA LEU A 95 -24.56 -24.22 -35.01
C LEU A 95 -23.41 -23.70 -35.87
N GLN A 96 -22.83 -24.53 -36.73
CA GLN A 96 -21.81 -24.09 -37.68
C GLN A 96 -22.36 -23.05 -38.65
N VAL A 97 -23.54 -23.26 -39.22
CA VAL A 97 -24.20 -22.28 -40.10
C VAL A 97 -24.40 -20.96 -39.36
N LEU A 98 -24.93 -20.98 -38.13
CA LEU A 98 -25.13 -19.80 -37.29
C LEU A 98 -23.81 -19.05 -37.02
N LEU A 99 -22.74 -19.78 -36.69
CA LEU A 99 -21.42 -19.22 -36.37
C LEU A 99 -20.80 -18.46 -37.55
N HIS A 100 -21.10 -18.86 -38.78
CA HIS A 100 -20.57 -18.25 -40.00
C HIS A 100 -21.42 -17.08 -40.53
N THR A 101 -22.54 -16.75 -39.88
CA THR A 101 -23.37 -15.58 -40.24
C THR A 101 -22.68 -14.27 -39.87
N GLU A 102 -22.99 -13.19 -40.59
CA GLU A 102 -22.44 -11.85 -40.30
C GLU A 102 -22.78 -11.36 -38.89
N ALA A 103 -23.97 -11.71 -38.38
CA ALA A 103 -24.40 -11.41 -37.01
C ALA A 103 -23.48 -12.08 -35.97
N SER A 104 -22.99 -13.29 -36.25
CA SER A 104 -22.07 -14.03 -35.39
C SER A 104 -20.61 -13.58 -35.52
N LYS A 105 -20.16 -13.18 -36.72
CA LYS A 105 -18.78 -12.74 -36.96
C LYS A 105 -18.35 -11.59 -36.04
N GLY A 106 -19.26 -10.67 -35.72
CA GLY A 106 -19.03 -9.60 -34.75
C GLY A 106 -18.76 -10.13 -33.33
N LEU A 107 -19.52 -11.13 -32.88
CA LEU A 107 -19.30 -11.78 -31.59
C LEU A 107 -17.99 -12.57 -31.57
N THR A 108 -17.68 -13.34 -32.63
CA THR A 108 -16.43 -14.10 -32.71
C THR A 108 -15.20 -13.19 -32.63
N SER A 109 -15.23 -12.04 -33.30
CA SER A 109 -14.16 -11.03 -33.20
C SER A 109 -14.03 -10.49 -31.78
N ALA A 110 -15.14 -10.14 -31.13
CA ALA A 110 -15.14 -9.67 -29.75
C ALA A 110 -14.60 -10.72 -28.76
N VAL A 111 -15.00 -11.99 -28.90
CA VAL A 111 -14.53 -13.10 -28.07
C VAL A 111 -13.03 -13.30 -28.24
N ASN A 112 -12.51 -13.26 -29.47
CA ASN A 112 -11.08 -13.39 -29.73
C ASN A 112 -10.28 -12.22 -29.13
N SER A 113 -10.78 -10.99 -29.23
CA SER A 113 -10.15 -9.82 -28.59
C SER A 113 -10.15 -9.95 -27.06
N ILE A 114 -11.23 -10.44 -26.46
CA ILE A 114 -11.29 -10.70 -25.01
C ILE A 114 -10.27 -11.76 -24.61
N ALA A 115 -10.13 -12.83 -25.39
CA ALA A 115 -9.12 -13.86 -25.16
C ALA A 115 -7.70 -13.27 -25.17
N ALA A 116 -7.36 -12.45 -26.18
CA ALA A 116 -6.07 -11.78 -26.26
C ALA A 116 -5.82 -10.87 -25.03
N TYR A 117 -6.79 -10.07 -24.62
CA TYR A 117 -6.67 -9.25 -23.40
C TYR A 117 -6.48 -10.08 -22.13
N MET A 118 -7.12 -11.25 -22.03
CA MET A 118 -6.93 -12.14 -20.88
C MET A 118 -5.51 -12.70 -20.83
N ASP A 119 -4.93 -13.06 -21.98
CA ASP A 119 -3.55 -13.54 -22.07
C ASP A 119 -2.56 -12.44 -21.65
N GLU A 120 -2.73 -11.21 -22.16
CA GLU A 120 -1.91 -10.05 -21.76
C GLU A 120 -2.01 -9.77 -20.25
N LEU A 121 -3.23 -9.79 -19.69
CA LEU A 121 -3.44 -9.62 -18.25
C LEU A 121 -2.77 -10.72 -17.43
N GLN A 122 -2.70 -11.93 -17.95
CA GLN A 122 -2.03 -13.03 -17.28
C GLN A 122 -0.51 -12.85 -17.29
N GLU A 123 0.07 -12.38 -18.40
CA GLU A 123 1.49 -12.06 -18.49
C GLU A 123 1.87 -10.95 -17.51
N ILE A 124 1.11 -9.85 -17.48
CA ILE A 124 1.31 -8.74 -16.53
C ILE A 124 1.27 -9.25 -15.08
N LYS A 125 0.30 -10.10 -14.73
CA LYS A 125 0.23 -10.68 -13.37
C LYS A 125 1.46 -11.51 -13.03
N GLN A 126 1.99 -12.28 -13.98
CA GLN A 126 3.20 -13.07 -13.76
C GLN A 126 4.44 -12.19 -13.59
N GLU A 127 4.56 -11.11 -14.36
CA GLU A 127 5.65 -10.14 -14.19
C GLU A 127 5.57 -9.44 -12.83
N HIS A 128 4.38 -8.97 -12.43
CA HIS A 128 4.17 -8.38 -11.12
C HIS A 128 4.54 -9.34 -9.98
N ALA A 129 4.16 -10.61 -10.07
CA ALA A 129 4.51 -11.61 -9.06
C ALA A 129 6.03 -11.85 -8.97
N LYS A 130 6.74 -11.82 -10.12
CA LYS A 130 8.21 -11.92 -10.15
C LYS A 130 8.87 -10.71 -9.50
N GLU A 131 8.42 -9.50 -9.83
CA GLU A 131 8.99 -8.27 -9.26
C GLU A 131 8.68 -8.13 -7.78
N GLU A 132 7.47 -8.50 -7.34
CA GLU A 132 7.11 -8.53 -5.92
C GLU A 132 8.03 -9.47 -5.13
N LYS A 133 8.27 -10.69 -5.65
CA LYS A 133 9.20 -11.62 -5.02
C LYS A 133 10.62 -11.05 -4.96
N ARG A 134 11.10 -10.44 -6.05
CA ARG A 134 12.42 -9.80 -6.08
C ARG A 134 12.55 -8.68 -5.04
N LEU A 135 11.52 -7.85 -4.88
CA LEU A 135 11.48 -6.79 -3.88
C LEU A 135 11.47 -7.37 -2.45
N GLN A 136 10.74 -8.46 -2.21
CA GLN A 136 10.74 -9.16 -0.93
C GLN A 136 12.14 -9.72 -0.60
N ASP A 137 12.80 -10.35 -1.56
CA ASP A 137 14.15 -10.89 -1.39
C ASP A 137 15.16 -9.75 -1.09
N GLN A 138 15.06 -8.63 -1.80
CA GLN A 138 15.88 -7.44 -1.53
C GLN A 138 15.64 -6.86 -0.14
N LEU A 139 14.37 -6.76 0.27
CA LEU A 139 14.02 -6.27 1.59
C LEU A 139 14.61 -7.16 2.69
N GLN A 140 14.52 -8.48 2.54
CA GLN A 140 15.11 -9.44 3.49
C GLN A 140 16.63 -9.31 3.60
N GLU A 141 17.31 -9.12 2.47
CA GLU A 141 18.76 -8.90 2.44
C GLU A 141 19.15 -7.62 3.18
N GLU A 142 18.43 -6.51 2.94
CA GLU A 142 18.67 -5.25 3.65
C GLU A 142 18.35 -5.36 5.15
N GLU A 143 17.25 -6.02 5.54
CA GLU A 143 16.92 -6.29 6.95
C GLU A 143 18.00 -7.14 7.66
N LYS A 144 18.66 -8.04 6.93
CA LYS A 144 19.79 -8.81 7.47
C LYS A 144 21.01 -7.92 7.69
N LYS A 145 21.35 -7.07 6.72
CA LYS A 145 22.46 -6.11 6.86
C LYS A 145 22.25 -5.15 8.03
N VAL A 146 21.02 -4.65 8.19
CA VAL A 146 20.67 -3.78 9.33
C VAL A 146 20.91 -4.52 10.65
N ARG A 147 20.45 -5.77 10.78
CA ARG A 147 20.69 -6.59 11.99
C ARG A 147 22.17 -6.82 12.27
N GLU A 148 22.98 -7.06 11.25
CA GLU A 148 24.43 -7.22 11.40
C GLU A 148 25.10 -5.93 11.88
N LEU A 149 24.72 -4.77 11.31
CA LEU A 149 25.21 -3.46 11.74
C LEU A 149 24.79 -3.12 13.17
N GLU A 150 23.55 -3.41 13.56
CA GLU A 150 23.06 -3.23 14.92
C GLU A 150 23.85 -4.07 15.93
N ALA A 151 24.13 -5.34 15.60
CA ALA A 151 24.95 -6.21 16.44
C ALA A 151 26.39 -5.70 16.58
N GLU A 152 26.97 -5.14 15.50
CA GLU A 152 28.31 -4.57 15.54
C GLU A 152 28.36 -3.27 16.36
N ILE A 153 27.35 -2.41 16.23
CA ILE A 153 27.18 -1.21 17.07
C ILE A 153 27.13 -1.61 18.56
N GLU A 154 26.39 -2.67 18.90
CA GLU A 154 26.28 -3.14 20.27
C GLU A 154 27.62 -3.68 20.81
N LYS A 155 28.35 -4.47 20.02
CA LYS A 155 29.70 -4.91 20.39
C LYS A 155 30.63 -3.73 20.66
N LEU A 156 30.65 -2.73 19.77
CA LEU A 156 31.48 -1.54 19.92
C LEU A 156 31.15 -0.76 21.20
N LYS A 157 29.87 -0.61 21.54
CA LYS A 157 29.42 -0.02 22.81
C LYS A 157 29.96 -0.79 24.01
N THR A 158 29.82 -2.12 24.03
CA THR A 158 30.35 -2.94 25.15
C THR A 158 31.87 -2.85 25.28
N LEU A 159 32.58 -2.72 24.16
CA LEU A 159 34.04 -2.60 24.13
C LEU A 159 34.48 -1.24 24.66
N GLN A 160 33.81 -0.15 24.28
CA GLN A 160 34.00 1.17 24.89
C GLN A 160 33.75 1.15 26.39
N GLN A 161 32.65 0.56 26.84
CA GLN A 161 32.32 0.47 28.27
C GLN A 161 33.37 -0.33 29.06
N LYS A 162 33.87 -1.44 28.51
CA LYS A 162 34.99 -2.20 29.09
C LYS A 162 36.30 -1.41 29.12
N GLN A 163 36.57 -0.58 28.11
CA GLN A 163 37.75 0.29 28.09
C GLN A 163 37.68 1.38 29.16
N GLU A 164 36.51 1.98 29.38
CA GLU A 164 36.28 2.95 30.47
C GLU A 164 36.48 2.30 31.84
N ILE A 165 35.88 1.12 32.09
CA ILE A 165 36.10 0.35 33.34
C ILE A 165 37.59 0.00 33.53
N ARG A 166 38.33 -0.31 32.44
CA ARG A 166 39.78 -0.57 32.49
C ARG A 166 40.62 0.68 32.80
N LYS A 167 40.16 1.87 32.41
CA LYS A 167 40.80 3.14 32.77
C LYS A 167 40.57 3.45 34.26
N GLU A 168 39.38 3.18 34.78
CA GLU A 168 39.04 3.36 36.20
C GLU A 168 39.74 2.33 37.13
N SER A 169 40.01 1.11 36.65
CA SER A 169 40.60 0.03 37.47
C SER A 169 42.13 -0.08 37.41
N LYS A 170 42.83 0.75 36.64
CA LYS A 170 44.30 0.86 36.73
C LYS A 170 44.64 1.66 38.00
N PRO A 171 45.36 1.09 38.99
CA PRO A 171 45.82 1.88 40.12
C PRO A 171 46.85 2.89 39.61
N GLU A 172 46.56 4.18 39.76
CA GLU A 172 47.56 5.23 39.61
C GLU A 172 48.78 4.87 40.47
N LYS A 173 49.87 4.47 39.82
CA LYS A 173 51.17 4.41 40.48
C LYS A 173 51.53 5.85 40.85
N ARG A 174 51.18 6.25 42.07
CA ARG A 174 51.69 7.46 42.73
C ARG A 174 53.22 7.38 42.73
N LYS A 175 53.86 7.96 41.72
CA LYS A 175 55.26 8.36 41.83
C LYS A 175 55.29 9.47 42.87
N ARG A 176 55.76 9.13 44.08
CA ARG A 176 56.20 10.12 45.05
C ARG A 176 57.43 10.83 44.47
N PHE A 177 57.20 11.82 43.62
CA PHE A 177 58.19 12.86 43.40
C PHE A 177 58.09 13.82 44.58
N GLY A 178 58.91 13.55 45.59
CA GLY A 178 59.38 14.61 46.44
C GLY A 178 60.28 15.51 45.61
N LYS A 179 59.79 16.69 45.24
CA LYS A 179 60.61 17.89 45.10
C LYS A 179 59.71 19.11 45.08
N GLN A 180 60.08 20.06 45.94
CA GLN A 180 59.45 21.35 46.14
C GLN A 180 59.10 22.01 44.80
N ILE A 181 57.87 22.52 44.70
CA ILE A 181 57.57 23.62 43.79
C ILE A 181 57.19 24.79 44.68
N ASP A 182 58.10 25.73 44.68
CA ASP A 182 58.00 27.04 45.26
C ASP A 182 57.10 27.94 44.40
N SER A 183 56.46 28.91 45.04
CA SER A 183 55.84 30.12 44.48
C SER A 183 54.75 30.02 43.39
N GLY A 184 53.50 30.13 43.82
CA GLY A 184 52.76 31.38 43.58
C GLY A 184 51.90 31.54 42.31
N SER A 185 51.58 30.50 41.54
CA SER A 185 50.57 30.60 40.47
C SER A 185 49.25 29.95 40.92
N PHE A 186 48.22 30.78 41.15
CA PHE A 186 46.88 30.30 41.48
C PHE A 186 46.22 29.73 40.22
N ASP A 187 46.04 28.41 40.19
CA ASP A 187 45.32 27.73 39.12
C ASP A 187 43.80 27.75 39.38
N LEU A 188 43.10 28.62 38.65
CA LEU A 188 41.65 28.76 38.73
C LEU A 188 40.94 27.47 38.30
N GLY A 189 41.52 26.70 37.37
CA GLY A 189 40.95 25.45 36.88
C GLY A 189 40.85 24.39 37.98
N SER A 190 41.96 24.15 38.69
CA SER A 190 41.98 23.28 39.87
C SER A 190 41.04 23.76 40.99
N TYR A 191 40.84 25.07 41.12
CA TYR A 191 39.96 25.62 42.16
C TYR A 191 38.48 25.39 41.84
N ILE A 192 38.06 25.58 40.58
CA ILE A 192 36.67 25.37 40.13
C ILE A 192 36.26 23.90 40.28
N ILE A 193 37.15 22.95 39.92
CA ILE A 193 36.88 21.51 40.03
C ILE A 193 36.63 21.10 41.48
N ASN A 194 37.34 21.70 42.44
CA ASN A 194 37.21 21.38 43.86
C ASN A 194 36.08 22.14 44.57
N ALA A 195 35.40 23.07 43.90
CA ALA A 195 34.42 23.96 44.53
C ALA A 195 32.99 23.38 44.66
N HIS A 196 32.77 22.12 44.24
CA HIS A 196 31.47 21.41 44.32
C HIS A 196 30.29 22.25 43.78
N LEU A 197 30.49 22.91 42.64
CA LEU A 197 29.51 23.79 42.01
C LEU A 197 28.44 23.00 41.25
N SER A 198 27.21 23.50 41.24
CA SER A 198 26.15 22.94 40.40
C SER A 198 26.40 23.23 38.91
N ALA A 199 25.75 22.46 38.02
CA ALA A 199 25.86 22.67 36.57
C ALA A 199 25.49 24.10 36.15
N GLU A 200 24.46 24.67 36.78
CA GLU A 200 24.01 26.04 36.54
C GLU A 200 25.02 27.09 37.04
N GLN A 201 25.71 26.83 38.16
CA GLN A 201 26.76 27.73 38.64
C GLN A 201 27.99 27.67 37.71
N LEU A 202 28.35 26.49 37.21
CA LEU A 202 29.45 26.31 36.27
C LEU A 202 29.21 27.02 34.95
N GLU A 203 27.98 27.00 34.43
CA GLU A 203 27.63 27.72 33.21
C GLU A 203 27.82 29.24 33.34
N VAL A 204 27.46 29.79 34.50
CA VAL A 204 27.61 31.22 34.79
C VAL A 204 29.08 31.62 34.89
N LEU A 205 29.91 30.77 35.51
CA LEU A 205 31.35 31.02 35.59
C LEU A 205 32.03 30.83 34.23
N ARG A 206 31.59 29.87 33.41
CA ARG A 206 32.07 29.74 32.03
C ARG A 206 31.79 31.02 31.25
N TYR A 207 30.59 31.56 31.35
CA TYR A 207 30.23 32.84 30.73
C TYR A 207 31.08 34.01 31.27
N ALA A 208 31.37 34.04 32.57
CA ALA A 208 32.24 35.05 33.16
C ALA A 208 33.69 34.99 32.63
N ILE A 209 34.22 33.79 32.43
CA ILE A 209 35.54 33.55 31.83
C ILE A 209 35.54 33.97 30.36
N GLU A 210 34.51 33.60 29.58
CA GLU A 210 34.36 34.02 28.18
C GLU A 210 34.27 35.55 28.02
N LYS A 211 33.79 36.26 29.04
CA LYS A 211 33.73 37.74 29.09
C LYS A 211 34.96 38.38 29.75
N GLU A 212 36.02 37.60 29.95
CA GLU A 212 37.30 38.05 30.50
C GLU A 212 37.14 38.82 31.82
N ILE A 213 36.28 38.31 32.72
CA ILE A 213 36.21 38.81 34.09
C ILE A 213 37.45 38.32 34.86
N ASP A 214 38.03 39.19 35.67
CA ASP A 214 39.27 38.91 36.41
C ASP A 214 39.16 37.69 37.32
N ASP A 215 40.18 36.83 37.30
CA ASP A 215 40.25 35.59 38.06
C ASP A 215 40.05 35.78 39.58
N LYS A 216 40.42 36.95 40.14
CA LYS A 216 40.19 37.25 41.56
C LYS A 216 38.71 37.47 41.85
N LEU A 217 37.97 38.11 40.95
CA LEU A 217 36.52 38.30 41.07
C LEU A 217 35.81 36.96 40.92
N ILE A 218 36.21 36.14 39.94
CA ILE A 218 35.67 34.79 39.76
C ILE A 218 35.91 33.95 41.01
N ARG A 219 37.10 34.01 41.60
CA ARG A 219 37.42 33.34 42.85
C ARG A 219 36.55 33.84 44.01
N GLN A 220 36.32 35.15 44.12
CA GLN A 220 35.45 35.70 45.16
C GLN A 220 34.00 35.23 45.00
N MET A 221 33.50 35.16 43.77
CA MET A 221 32.16 34.66 43.45
C MET A 221 32.00 33.18 43.86
N ILE A 222 33.02 32.36 43.60
CA ILE A 222 33.03 30.95 44.03
C ILE A 222 33.09 30.85 45.57
N TYR A 223 33.92 31.67 46.22
CA TYR A 223 34.08 31.66 47.68
C TYR A 223 32.79 32.02 48.43
N GLN A 224 31.97 32.91 47.88
CA GLN A 224 30.72 33.34 48.50
C GLN A 224 29.61 32.27 48.48
N LYS A 225 29.79 31.16 47.74
CA LYS A 225 28.83 30.03 47.67
C LYS A 225 27.38 30.45 47.37
N LEU A 226 27.19 31.45 46.51
CA LEU A 226 25.87 31.97 46.17
C LEU A 226 25.15 31.10 45.12
N PRO A 227 23.80 31.05 45.13
CA PRO A 227 23.01 30.40 44.08
C PRO A 227 23.31 30.97 42.68
N ALA A 228 23.12 30.15 41.64
CA ALA A 228 23.47 30.49 40.26
C ALA A 228 22.83 31.81 39.76
N GLU A 229 21.60 32.11 40.17
CA GLU A 229 20.90 33.33 39.78
C GLU A 229 21.54 34.59 40.36
N GLN A 230 22.01 34.54 41.61
CA GLN A 230 22.71 35.66 42.22
C GLN A 230 24.09 35.87 41.58
N LEU A 231 24.78 34.78 41.23
CA LEU A 231 26.02 34.84 40.46
C LEU A 231 25.80 35.48 39.09
N ARG A 232 24.70 35.15 38.38
CA ARG A 232 24.34 35.78 37.10
C ARG A 232 24.17 37.28 37.23
N ASN A 233 23.42 37.70 38.24
CA ASN A 233 23.17 39.13 38.48
C ASN A 233 24.48 39.87 38.81
N MET A 234 25.38 39.26 39.58
CA MET A 234 26.69 39.83 39.85
C MET A 234 27.55 39.95 38.58
N VAL A 235 27.61 38.91 37.74
CA VAL A 235 28.32 38.96 36.46
C VAL A 235 27.74 40.06 35.57
N ALA A 236 26.42 40.17 35.48
CA ALA A 236 25.77 41.21 34.68
C ALA A 236 26.12 42.62 35.17
N VAL A 237 26.06 42.88 36.48
CA VAL A 237 26.42 44.18 37.06
C VAL A 237 27.89 44.53 36.80
N ILE A 238 28.80 43.56 36.94
CA ILE A 238 30.24 43.75 36.67
C ILE A 238 30.47 44.14 35.21
N LEU A 239 29.79 43.47 34.27
CA LEU A 239 29.92 43.76 32.84
C LEU A 239 29.31 45.11 32.46
N THR A 240 28.15 45.47 33.02
CA THR A 240 27.51 46.78 32.78
C THR A 240 28.37 47.92 33.32
N LYS A 241 28.95 47.77 34.51
CA LYS A 241 29.87 48.76 35.07
C LYS A 241 31.12 48.94 34.19
N ARG A 242 31.68 47.82 33.69
CA ARG A 242 32.82 47.84 32.76
C ARG A 242 32.49 48.53 31.43
N SER A 243 31.25 48.44 30.95
CA SER A 243 30.82 49.20 29.75
C SER A 243 30.65 50.69 30.03
N MET A 244 30.13 51.08 31.20
CA MET A 244 29.96 52.49 31.59
C MET A 244 31.32 53.20 31.83
N GLU A 245 32.28 52.52 32.46
CA GLU A 245 33.64 53.05 32.67
C GLU A 245 34.46 53.19 31.37
N LYS A 246 34.08 52.46 30.31
CA LYS A 246 34.67 52.63 28.96
C LYS A 246 34.09 53.85 28.25
N THR A 247 32.79 54.09 28.37
CA THR A 247 32.13 55.28 27.79
C THR A 247 32.54 56.59 28.46
N GLU A 248 32.77 56.61 29.79
CA GLU A 248 33.25 57.81 30.50
C GLU A 248 34.70 58.17 30.16
N LYS A 249 35.55 57.17 29.84
CA LYS A 249 36.95 57.41 29.43
C LYS A 249 37.08 57.94 28.00
N GLU A 250 36.19 57.51 27.09
CA GLU A 250 36.13 58.03 25.72
C GLU A 250 35.62 59.49 25.67
N GLU A 251 34.83 59.94 26.64
CA GLU A 251 34.39 61.35 26.75
C GLU A 251 35.46 62.28 27.38
N THR A 252 36.37 61.76 28.24
CA THR A 252 37.41 62.58 28.89
C THR A 252 38.74 62.68 28.13
N ASP A 253 39.07 61.72 27.25
CA ASP A 253 40.25 61.79 26.37
C ASP A 253 39.95 62.48 25.02
N GLY A 254 38.71 62.97 24.84
CA GLY A 254 38.25 63.72 23.67
C GLY A 254 38.11 65.24 23.86
N GLN A 255 38.62 65.81 24.95
CA GLN A 255 38.67 67.26 25.22
C GLN A 255 40.09 67.76 25.46
#